data_AF-H9BVB8-F1
#
_entry.id   AF-H9BVB8-F1
#
_cell.length_a   1.000
_cell.length_b   1.000
_cell.length_c   1.000
_cell.angle_alpha   90.00
_cell.angle_beta   90.00
_cell.angle_gamma   90.00
#
_symmetry.space_group_name_H-M   'P 1'
#
loop_
_entity.id
_entity.type
_entity.pdbx_description
1 polymer ?
#
loop_
_entity_poly.entity_id
_entity_poly.type
_entity_poly.pdbx_seq_one_letter_code
_entity_poly.pdbx_strand_id
1 'polypeptide(L)'
;LFGDPYNGRPVANYDASKVLVVCHDGDNICQGGDFILLPHLTYAEDADTAAAFVKPLVFRSVYSVRRVYEGRQKSKKHGKGSHKSHLGMYIAESCCYC
;
A
#
# COMPACT_ATOMS: atom_id res chain seq x y z
N LEU A 1 8.38 -7.30 5.83
CA LEU A 1 9.30 -8.14 6.63
C LEU A 1 10.68 -7.91 6.05
N PHE A 2 11.63 -7.43 6.84
CA PHE A 2 13.02 -7.24 6.43
C PHE A 2 13.84 -8.39 7.01
N GLY A 3 14.72 -9.01 6.21
CA GLY A 3 15.58 -10.08 6.69
C GLY A 3 14.81 -11.30 7.23
N ASP A 4 13.75 -11.74 6.53
CA ASP A 4 12.87 -12.81 7.00
C ASP A 4 13.58 -14.19 6.99
N PRO A 5 13.80 -14.84 8.15
CA PRO A 5 14.41 -16.17 8.20
C PRO A 5 13.62 -17.27 7.49
N TYR A 6 12.34 -17.01 7.22
CA TYR A 6 11.43 -17.90 6.54
C TYR A 6 11.06 -17.41 5.14
N ASN A 7 11.95 -16.65 4.49
CA ASN A 7 11.74 -16.13 3.15
C ASN A 7 11.16 -17.20 2.19
N GLY A 8 10.13 -16.82 1.44
CA GLY A 8 9.35 -17.72 0.59
C GLY A 8 8.16 -18.41 1.29
N ARG A 9 8.07 -18.38 2.64
CA ARG A 9 6.87 -18.84 3.36
C ARG A 9 5.86 -17.69 3.49
N PRO A 10 4.58 -17.92 3.17
CA PRO A 10 3.56 -16.87 3.29
C PRO A 10 3.23 -16.60 4.76
N VAL A 11 2.81 -15.36 5.05
CA VAL A 11 2.19 -15.04 6.34
C VAL A 11 0.86 -15.77 6.44
N ALA A 12 0.74 -16.68 7.40
CA ALA A 12 -0.45 -17.52 7.55
C ALA A 12 -1.71 -16.67 7.82
N ASN A 13 -2.84 -17.09 7.23
CA ASN A 13 -4.16 -16.46 7.41
C ASN A 13 -4.20 -14.96 7.07
N TYR A 14 -3.32 -14.51 6.17
CA TYR A 14 -3.26 -13.11 5.76
C TYR A 14 -3.25 -12.97 4.24
N ASP A 15 -3.72 -11.83 3.76
CA ASP A 15 -3.76 -11.50 2.34
C ASP A 15 -2.34 -11.19 1.85
N ALA A 16 -1.81 -12.05 0.96
CA ALA A 16 -0.45 -11.91 0.43
C ALA A 16 -0.22 -10.58 -0.32
N SER A 17 -1.26 -9.95 -0.87
CA SER A 17 -1.14 -8.64 -1.53
C SER A 17 -0.81 -7.49 -0.58
N LYS A 18 -0.92 -7.74 0.74
CA LYS A 18 -0.63 -6.79 1.81
C LYS A 18 0.68 -7.11 2.54
N VAL A 19 1.46 -8.06 2.02
CA VAL A 19 2.77 -8.43 2.56
C VAL A 19 3.85 -8.02 1.58
N LEU A 20 4.80 -7.23 2.07
CA LEU A 20 6.08 -6.98 1.39
C LEU A 20 7.17 -7.69 2.19
N VAL A 21 7.92 -8.56 1.54
CA VAL A 21 9.16 -9.16 2.09
C VAL A 21 10.33 -8.57 1.32
N VAL A 22 11.34 -8.09 2.05
CA VAL A 22 12.58 -7.55 1.51
C VAL A 22 13.71 -8.39 2.08
N CYS A 23 14.45 -9.04 1.19
CA CYS A 23 15.64 -9.83 1.50
C CYS A 23 16.75 -9.36 0.57
N HIS A 24 17.86 -8.88 1.13
CA HIS A 24 19.03 -8.49 0.34
C HIS A 24 19.78 -9.71 -0.16
N ASP A 25 20.35 -9.61 -1.35
CA ASP A 25 21.23 -10.64 -1.89
C ASP A 25 22.43 -10.86 -0.95
N GLY A 26 22.67 -12.12 -0.58
CA GLY A 26 23.72 -12.47 0.38
C GLY A 26 23.32 -12.30 1.85
N ASP A 27 22.08 -11.93 2.17
CA ASP A 27 21.57 -12.04 3.54
C ASP A 27 21.39 -13.52 3.90
N ASN A 28 22.30 -14.02 4.73
CA ASN A 28 22.32 -15.41 5.19
C ASN A 28 21.10 -15.74 6.09
N ILE A 29 20.53 -14.75 6.77
CA ILE A 29 19.32 -14.95 7.58
C ILE A 29 18.15 -15.33 6.68
N CYS A 30 17.99 -14.65 5.53
CA CYS A 30 16.95 -15.00 4.55
C CYS A 30 17.08 -16.40 3.94
N GLN A 31 18.24 -17.05 4.10
CA GLN A 31 18.49 -18.42 3.66
C GLN A 31 18.25 -19.45 4.79
N GLY A 32 17.78 -18.99 5.95
CA GLY A 32 17.55 -19.81 7.14
C GLY A 32 18.81 -20.06 7.98
N GLY A 33 19.91 -19.37 7.69
CA GLY A 33 21.11 -19.43 8.51
C GLY A 33 21.11 -18.41 9.66
N ASP A 34 22.24 -18.28 10.33
CA ASP A 34 22.41 -17.50 11.57
C ASP A 34 23.57 -16.48 11.52
N PHE A 35 24.32 -16.42 10.42
CA PHE A 35 25.35 -15.41 10.21
C PHE A 35 24.77 -14.03 9.91
N ILE A 36 25.22 -13.03 10.67
CA ILE A 36 24.92 -11.62 10.43
C ILE A 36 25.98 -11.06 9.47
N LEU A 37 25.61 -10.94 8.20
CA LEU A 37 26.45 -10.35 7.16
C LEU A 37 26.00 -8.92 6.84
N LEU A 38 26.83 -8.16 6.13
CA LEU A 38 26.52 -6.77 5.78
C LEU A 38 25.13 -6.57 5.15
N PRO A 39 24.67 -7.43 4.21
CA PRO A 39 23.32 -7.31 3.63
C PRO A 39 22.18 -7.39 4.65
N HIS A 40 22.40 -8.00 5.82
CA HIS A 40 21.40 -8.04 6.88
C HIS A 40 21.28 -6.72 7.67
N LEU A 41 22.27 -5.84 7.56
CA LEU A 41 22.39 -4.61 8.34
C LEU A 41 21.97 -3.35 7.55
N THR A 42 21.67 -3.49 6.26
CA THR A 42 21.50 -2.39 5.30
C THR A 42 20.05 -2.08 4.94
N TYR A 43 19.04 -2.70 5.59
CA TYR A 43 17.63 -2.49 5.26
C TYR A 43 17.08 -1.07 5.47
N ALA A 44 17.86 -0.16 6.08
CA ALA A 44 17.53 1.26 6.09
C ALA A 44 17.40 1.84 4.68
N GLU A 45 18.11 1.27 3.70
CA GLU A 45 18.07 1.66 2.28
C GLU A 45 16.69 1.42 1.64
N ASP A 46 15.89 0.50 2.17
CA ASP A 46 14.55 0.16 1.65
C ASP A 46 13.40 0.87 2.36
N ALA A 47 13.71 1.74 3.33
CA ALA A 47 12.69 2.37 4.18
C ALA A 47 11.64 3.12 3.36
N ASP A 48 12.07 3.89 2.36
CA ASP A 48 11.16 4.66 1.49
C ASP A 48 10.28 3.75 0.62
N THR A 49 10.85 2.66 0.09
CA THR A 49 10.12 1.65 -0.68
C THR A 49 9.05 0.97 0.19
N ALA A 50 9.40 0.58 1.42
CA ALA A 50 8.45 -0.03 2.35
C ALA A 50 7.37 0.96 2.80
N ALA A 51 7.72 2.23 3.02
CA ALA A 51 6.74 3.28 3.31
C ALA A 51 5.78 3.49 2.13
N ALA A 52 6.29 3.49 0.89
CA ALA A 52 5.49 3.56 -0.33
C ALA A 52 4.50 2.38 -0.46
N PHE A 53 4.91 1.18 -0.06
CA PHE A 53 4.04 0.00 -0.01
C PHE A 53 2.90 0.14 1.01
N VAL A 54 3.20 0.57 2.24
CA VAL A 54 2.20 0.62 3.33
C VAL A 54 1.20 1.76 3.14
N LYS A 55 1.61 2.92 2.62
CA LYS A 55 0.74 4.10 2.40
C LYS A 55 -0.63 3.72 1.80
N PRO A 56 -0.74 3.15 0.60
CA PRO A 56 -2.05 2.83 0.01
C PRO A 56 -2.86 1.78 0.81
N LEU A 57 -2.21 0.90 1.58
CA LEU A 57 -2.88 -0.14 2.37
C LEU A 57 -3.70 0.45 3.52
N VAL A 58 -3.19 1.51 4.15
CA VAL A 58 -3.85 2.17 5.29
C VAL A 58 -4.83 3.26 4.83
N PHE A 59 -4.56 3.93 3.70
CA PHE A 59 -5.41 5.01 3.21
C PHE A 59 -6.70 4.54 2.52
N ARG A 60 -6.76 3.31 1.98
CA ARG A 60 -8.02 2.77 1.40
C ARG A 60 -9.15 2.64 2.43
N SER A 61 -8.83 2.53 3.72
CA SER A 61 -9.82 2.56 4.79
C SER A 61 -10.49 3.95 4.90
N VAL A 62 -9.70 5.02 4.88
CA VAL A 62 -10.19 6.41 5.05
C VAL A 62 -10.95 6.91 3.82
N TYR A 63 -10.48 6.59 2.61
CA TYR A 63 -11.13 7.04 1.37
C TYR A 63 -12.40 6.25 1.02
N SER A 64 -12.54 5.01 1.48
CA SER A 64 -13.80 4.24 1.33
C SER A 64 -14.95 4.91 2.10
N VAL A 65 -14.69 5.37 3.33
CA VAL A 65 -15.67 6.12 4.14
C VAL A 65 -16.11 7.40 3.44
N ARG A 66 -15.18 8.14 2.84
CA ARG A 66 -15.50 9.37 2.10
C ARG A 66 -16.33 9.10 0.85
N ARG A 67 -16.01 8.05 0.07
CA ARG A 67 -16.83 7.66 -1.10
C ARG A 67 -18.23 7.19 -0.73
N VAL A 68 -18.40 6.48 0.40
CA VAL A 68 -19.73 6.11 0.90
C VAL A 68 -20.54 7.35 1.27
N TYR A 69 -19.92 8.37 1.89
CA TYR A 69 -20.60 9.61 2.26
C TYR A 69 -21.00 10.44 1.02
N GLU A 70 -20.09 10.63 0.06
CA GLU A 70 -20.36 11.38 -1.18
C GLU A 70 -21.35 10.63 -2.11
N GLY A 71 -21.29 9.30 -2.16
CA GLY A 71 -22.27 8.47 -2.87
C GLY A 71 -23.67 8.52 -2.26
N ARG A 72 -23.78 8.57 -0.92
CA ARG A 72 -25.05 8.71 -0.20
C ARG A 72 -25.69 10.09 -0.40
N GLN A 73 -24.88 11.14 -0.59
CA GLN A 73 -25.38 12.49 -0.92
C GLN A 73 -25.91 12.59 -2.36
N LYS A 74 -25.32 11.88 -3.32
CA LYS A 74 -25.84 11.81 -4.70
C LYS A 74 -27.17 11.07 -4.81
N SER A 75 -27.41 10.05 -3.98
CA SER A 75 -28.71 9.35 -3.93
C SER A 75 -29.86 10.23 -3.42
N LYS A 76 -29.58 11.22 -2.56
CA LYS A 76 -30.62 12.17 -2.08
C LYS A 76 -30.93 13.31 -3.03
N LYS A 77 -30.14 13.53 -4.08
CA LYS A 77 -30.33 14.62 -5.06
C LYS A 77 -30.89 14.15 -6.42
N HIS A 78 -31.61 13.03 -6.48
CA HIS A 78 -32.40 12.67 -7.65
C HIS A 78 -33.86 13.12 -7.48
N GLY A 79 -34.03 14.43 -7.50
CA GLY A 79 -35.31 15.11 -7.72
C GLY A 79 -35.01 16.37 -8.52
N LYS A 80 -35.34 16.33 -9.82
CA LYS A 80 -35.25 17.39 -10.84
C LYS A 80 -33.96 17.43 -11.68
N GLY A 81 -34.03 16.80 -12.85
CA GLY A 81 -33.97 17.50 -14.14
C GLY A 81 -32.62 17.99 -14.68
N SER A 82 -32.33 17.47 -15.89
CA SER A 82 -31.75 18.18 -17.05
C SER A 82 -30.23 18.43 -17.14
N HIS A 83 -29.64 17.75 -18.14
CA HIS A 83 -28.55 18.15 -19.04
C HIS A 83 -27.21 18.72 -18.54
N LYS A 84 -26.16 18.27 -19.27
CA LYS A 84 -24.77 18.76 -19.42
C LYS A 84 -23.75 18.00 -18.56
N SER A 85 -22.56 17.65 -19.01
CA SER A 85 -21.91 17.59 -20.33
C SER A 85 -20.59 16.83 -20.10
N HIS A 86 -20.02 16.25 -21.16
CA HIS A 86 -18.66 15.71 -21.18
C HIS A 86 -17.62 16.68 -20.57
N LEU A 87 -16.51 16.09 -20.08
CA LEU A 87 -15.28 16.65 -19.50
C LEU A 87 -15.23 16.80 -17.98
N GLY A 88 -14.35 16.00 -17.38
CA GLY A 88 -13.91 16.13 -16.00
C GLY A 88 -13.13 14.91 -15.48
N MET A 89 -12.30 14.29 -16.33
CA MET A 89 -11.42 13.16 -15.96
C MET A 89 -9.94 13.58 -15.98
N TYR A 90 -9.65 14.69 -15.32
CA TYR A 90 -8.32 15.18 -14.92
C TYR A 90 -8.72 16.15 -13.78
N ILE A 91 -8.27 16.13 -12.53
CA ILE A 91 -6.95 15.96 -11.96
C ILE A 91 -7.22 15.60 -10.48
N ALA A 92 -6.72 14.48 -9.99
CA ALA A 92 -6.59 14.23 -8.54
C ALA A 92 -5.15 13.85 -8.20
N GLU A 93 -4.20 14.46 -8.91
CA GLU A 93 -2.81 14.55 -8.49
C GLU A 93 -2.65 15.89 -7.79
N SER A 94 -2.63 15.91 -6.45
CA SER A 94 -2.09 17.01 -5.63
C SER A 94 -2.16 16.79 -4.12
N CYS A 95 -2.80 15.74 -3.59
CA CYS A 95 -3.02 15.67 -2.13
C CYS A 95 -1.96 14.92 -1.31
N CYS A 96 -0.90 14.39 -1.92
CA CYS A 96 0.18 13.70 -1.20
C CYS A 96 1.54 13.90 -1.89
N TYR A 97 2.01 15.15 -1.99
CA TYR A 97 3.44 15.42 -2.06
C TYR A 97 3.92 15.76 -0.64
N CYS A 98 4.72 14.87 -0.07
CA CYS A 98 5.74 15.22 0.92
C CYS A 98 7.08 15.06 0.21
#